data_AF-A0AAV8YZ57-F1
#
_entry.id   AF-A0AAV8YZ57-F1
#
_cell.length_a   1.000
_cell.length_b   1.000
_cell.length_c   1.000
_cell.angle_alpha   90.00
_cell.angle_beta   90.00
_cell.angle_gamma   90.00
#
_symmetry.space_group_name_H-M   'P 1'
#
loop_
_entity.id
_entity.type
_entity.pdbx_description
1 polymer ?
#
loop_
_entity_poly.entity_id
_entity_poly.type
_entity_poly.pdbx_seq_one_letter_code
_entity_poly.pdbx_strand_id
1 'polypeptide(L)'
;MDKEYGVNCSDITVERVWSHMDVFAIGHFLGWMFKAILIRHMGILWAISVMWEITELAFAHLLPNFIECWWDALILDVLVCNGLGIWCGLKICDVLEMREYKWASIKDIHSTTGKIKRAVLQFTPESWTSVRLVLFWQTSELNTFFLKHVFELPASHPLVTARLILIGVIVAPSVRQYYSYTTDTTCKRVGTQCWVYGCIMVSEALICIKHGQELLSAPRRYYPESLASRDISPVKTNAKNKI
;
A
#
# COMPACT_ATOMS: atom_id res chain seq x y z
N MET A 1 -13.53 -12.49 -20.19
CA MET A 1 -14.29 -12.86 -18.99
C MET A 1 -13.79 -11.91 -17.93
N ASP A 2 -14.63 -10.96 -17.55
CA ASP A 2 -14.27 -9.96 -16.55
C ASP A 2 -14.15 -10.68 -15.20
N LYS A 3 -13.05 -10.42 -14.50
CA LYS A 3 -12.71 -11.15 -13.27
C LYS A 3 -13.50 -10.55 -12.12
N GLU A 4 -14.40 -11.33 -11.53
CA GLU A 4 -15.23 -10.90 -10.41
C GLU A 4 -14.51 -11.13 -9.08
N TYR A 5 -14.20 -10.05 -8.36
CA TYR A 5 -13.61 -10.09 -7.02
C TYR A 5 -14.71 -10.04 -5.95
N GLY A 6 -14.44 -10.65 -4.79
CA GLY A 6 -15.31 -10.58 -3.61
C GLY A 6 -16.66 -11.31 -3.70
N VAL A 7 -16.88 -12.14 -4.72
CA VAL A 7 -18.08 -13.00 -4.85
C VAL A 7 -17.81 -14.40 -4.29
N ASN A 8 -18.81 -15.12 -3.75
CA ASN A 8 -18.69 -16.54 -3.34
C ASN A 8 -17.41 -16.92 -2.57
N CYS A 9 -17.02 -16.13 -1.55
CA CYS A 9 -15.74 -16.26 -0.86
C CYS A 9 -15.55 -17.52 0.00
N SER A 10 -16.53 -18.43 0.00
CA SER A 10 -16.42 -19.74 0.64
C SER A 10 -15.90 -20.84 -0.30
N ASP A 11 -15.96 -20.62 -1.61
CA ASP A 11 -15.52 -21.58 -2.62
C ASP A 11 -14.06 -21.33 -3.00
N ILE A 12 -13.16 -22.16 -2.45
CA ILE A 12 -11.71 -22.06 -2.60
C ILE A 12 -11.23 -23.27 -3.42
N THR A 13 -11.07 -23.07 -4.71
CA THR A 13 -10.50 -24.06 -5.64
C THR A 13 -9.12 -23.62 -6.14
N VAL A 14 -8.32 -24.56 -6.65
CA VAL A 14 -6.97 -24.26 -7.14
C VAL A 14 -7.02 -23.34 -8.35
N GLU A 15 -7.98 -23.57 -9.26
CA GLU A 15 -8.20 -22.75 -10.45
C GLU A 15 -8.54 -21.31 -10.06
N ARG A 16 -9.33 -21.16 -9.00
CA ARG A 16 -9.72 -19.86 -8.49
C ARG A 16 -8.53 -19.13 -7.87
N VAL A 17 -7.79 -19.76 -6.97
CA VAL A 17 -6.59 -19.16 -6.39
C VAL A 17 -5.59 -18.78 -7.48
N TRP A 18 -5.38 -19.67 -8.46
CA TRP A 18 -4.50 -19.39 -9.60
C TRP A 18 -4.99 -18.19 -10.44
N SER A 19 -6.30 -18.05 -10.62
CA SER A 19 -6.85 -16.88 -11.32
C SER A 19 -6.59 -15.57 -10.59
N HIS A 20 -6.48 -15.60 -9.24
CA HIS A 20 -6.18 -14.45 -8.38
C HIS A 20 -4.69 -14.07 -8.35
N MET A 21 -3.78 -14.93 -8.83
CA MET A 21 -2.35 -14.62 -9.02
C MET A 21 -2.10 -13.71 -10.23
N ASP A 22 -2.48 -12.45 -10.13
CA ASP A 22 -2.42 -11.49 -11.24
C ASP A 22 -1.48 -10.30 -10.99
N VAL A 23 -1.69 -9.20 -11.72
CA VAL A 23 -0.90 -7.98 -11.59
C VAL A 23 -1.00 -7.35 -10.20
N PHE A 24 -2.11 -7.54 -9.47
CA PHE A 24 -2.27 -7.06 -8.11
C PHE A 24 -1.44 -7.90 -7.15
N ALA A 25 -1.48 -9.24 -7.24
CA ALA A 25 -0.61 -10.12 -6.44
C ALA A 25 0.89 -9.81 -6.65
N ILE A 26 1.31 -9.59 -7.89
CA ILE A 26 2.67 -9.14 -8.22
C ILE A 26 2.95 -7.74 -7.64
N GLY A 27 1.98 -6.83 -7.74
CA GLY A 27 2.05 -5.48 -7.20
C GLY A 27 2.24 -5.47 -5.68
N HIS A 28 1.51 -6.32 -4.96
CA HIS A 28 1.68 -6.54 -3.52
C HIS A 28 3.08 -7.06 -3.25
N PHE A 29 3.50 -8.17 -3.86
CA PHE A 29 4.83 -8.73 -3.63
C PHE A 29 5.96 -7.71 -3.88
N LEU A 30 5.98 -7.06 -5.04
CA LEU A 30 7.01 -6.09 -5.40
C LEU A 30 6.93 -4.82 -4.55
N GLY A 31 5.73 -4.35 -4.24
CA GLY A 31 5.49 -3.19 -3.39
C GLY A 31 6.00 -3.42 -1.97
N TRP A 32 5.74 -4.60 -1.39
CA TRP A 32 6.21 -4.99 -0.06
C TRP A 32 7.71 -5.24 -0.01
N MET A 33 8.27 -5.80 -1.07
CA MET A 33 9.73 -5.88 -1.23
C MET A 33 10.38 -4.50 -1.26
N PHE A 34 9.81 -3.56 -2.02
CA PHE A 34 10.30 -2.18 -2.08
C PHE A 34 10.18 -1.48 -0.71
N LYS A 35 9.02 -1.57 -0.06
CA LYS A 35 8.79 -1.07 1.31
C LYS A 35 9.82 -1.61 2.29
N ALA A 36 10.13 -2.91 2.21
CA ALA A 36 11.09 -3.55 3.07
C ALA A 36 12.52 -3.00 2.89
N ILE A 37 12.93 -2.74 1.64
CA ILE A 37 14.23 -2.11 1.34
C ILE A 37 14.32 -0.68 1.93
N LEU A 38 13.20 0.04 1.98
CA LEU A 38 13.14 1.40 2.51
C LEU A 38 13.10 1.46 4.03
N ILE A 39 12.19 0.71 4.66
CA ILE A 39 11.92 0.79 6.10
C ILE A 39 12.90 -0.10 6.88
N ARG A 40 13.30 -1.26 6.34
CA ARG A 40 14.31 -2.17 6.94
C ARG A 40 13.97 -2.63 8.35
N HIS A 41 12.67 -2.76 8.65
CA HIS A 41 12.21 -3.16 9.97
C HIS A 41 10.96 -4.02 9.90
N MET A 42 11.09 -5.30 10.28
CA MET A 42 10.05 -6.31 10.19
C MET A 42 8.73 -5.88 10.87
N GLY A 43 8.77 -5.45 12.13
CA GLY A 43 7.55 -5.11 12.89
C GLY A 43 6.72 -3.99 12.26
N ILE A 44 7.35 -2.85 11.95
CA ILE A 44 6.71 -1.74 11.23
C ILE A 44 6.11 -2.20 9.89
N LEU A 45 6.82 -3.02 9.10
CA LEU A 45 6.31 -3.50 7.83
C LEU A 45 5.05 -4.37 8.00
N TRP A 46 5.05 -5.30 8.93
CA TRP A 46 3.86 -6.10 9.25
C TRP A 46 2.71 -5.25 9.79
N ALA A 47 3.00 -4.24 10.61
CA ALA A 47 1.99 -3.32 11.12
C ALA A 47 1.36 -2.49 9.99
N ILE A 48 2.16 -1.99 9.03
CA ILE A 48 1.64 -1.31 7.83
C ILE A 48 0.81 -2.31 7.01
N SER A 49 1.25 -3.56 6.87
CA SER A 49 0.54 -4.57 6.07
C SER A 49 -0.85 -4.85 6.61
N VAL A 50 -0.95 -5.13 7.92
CA VAL A 50 -2.24 -5.37 8.55
C VAL A 50 -3.12 -4.11 8.54
N MET A 51 -2.52 -2.94 8.76
CA MET A 51 -3.25 -1.68 8.72
C MET A 51 -3.76 -1.36 7.30
N TRP A 52 -3.04 -1.77 6.25
CA TRP A 52 -3.47 -1.62 4.86
C TRP A 52 -4.75 -2.41 4.59
N GLU A 53 -4.81 -3.68 4.96
CA GLU A 53 -6.05 -4.46 4.84
C GLU A 53 -7.23 -3.83 5.59
N ILE A 54 -6.99 -3.33 6.82
CA ILE A 54 -8.01 -2.63 7.59
C ILE A 54 -8.47 -1.37 6.86
N THR A 55 -7.56 -0.67 6.20
CA THR A 55 -7.87 0.52 5.39
C THR A 55 -8.70 0.13 4.17
N GLU A 56 -8.35 -0.94 3.47
CA GLU A 56 -9.10 -1.44 2.32
C GLU A 56 -10.52 -1.84 2.73
N LEU A 57 -10.67 -2.61 3.81
CA LEU A 57 -11.98 -2.95 4.38
C LEU A 57 -12.79 -1.70 4.77
N ALA A 58 -12.14 -0.69 5.37
CA ALA A 58 -12.79 0.56 5.75
C ALA A 58 -13.27 1.35 4.52
N PHE A 59 -12.54 1.33 3.41
CA PHE A 59 -12.82 2.10 2.21
C PHE A 59 -13.46 1.30 1.05
N ALA A 60 -13.71 0.00 1.22
CA ALA A 60 -14.31 -0.87 0.19
C ALA A 60 -15.69 -0.41 -0.28
N HIS A 61 -16.42 0.30 0.58
CA HIS A 61 -17.70 0.91 0.23
C HIS A 61 -17.59 2.12 -0.72
N LEU A 62 -16.40 2.73 -0.82
CA LEU A 62 -16.10 3.86 -1.71
C LEU A 62 -15.30 3.41 -2.94
N LEU A 63 -14.44 2.41 -2.78
CA LEU A 63 -13.53 1.97 -3.83
C LEU A 63 -13.81 0.50 -4.17
N PRO A 64 -14.46 0.22 -5.33
CA PRO A 64 -14.81 -1.14 -5.72
C PRO A 64 -13.61 -2.09 -5.84
N ASN A 65 -12.42 -1.56 -6.12
CA ASN A 65 -11.20 -2.37 -6.23
C ASN A 65 -10.80 -3.03 -4.91
N PHE A 66 -11.28 -2.54 -3.77
CA PHE A 66 -10.98 -3.09 -2.45
C PHE A 66 -11.99 -4.17 -2.03
N ILE A 67 -12.93 -4.54 -2.92
CA ILE A 67 -13.89 -5.61 -2.66
C ILE A 67 -13.25 -6.93 -3.06
N GLU A 68 -12.74 -7.63 -2.04
CA GLU A 68 -12.02 -8.88 -2.21
C GLU A 68 -12.54 -9.93 -1.24
N CYS A 69 -12.15 -11.19 -1.47
CA CYS A 69 -12.51 -12.26 -0.57
C CYS A 69 -11.63 -12.27 0.69
N TRP A 70 -12.16 -12.75 1.81
CA TRP A 70 -11.39 -12.82 3.06
C TRP A 70 -10.09 -13.62 2.92
N TRP A 71 -10.08 -14.67 2.09
CA TRP A 71 -8.90 -15.49 1.85
C TRP A 71 -7.91 -14.81 0.89
N ASP A 72 -8.40 -13.94 0.01
CA ASP A 72 -7.59 -13.12 -0.88
C ASP A 72 -6.78 -12.13 -0.03
N ALA A 73 -7.50 -11.25 0.69
CA ALA A 73 -6.92 -10.26 1.59
C ALA A 73 -6.02 -10.86 2.69
N LEU A 74 -6.50 -11.87 3.43
CA LEU A 74 -5.75 -12.38 4.58
C LEU A 74 -4.65 -13.37 4.18
N ILE A 75 -4.92 -14.31 3.27
CA ILE A 75 -3.97 -15.37 2.95
C ILE A 75 -3.10 -14.94 1.78
N LEU A 76 -3.71 -14.59 0.65
CA LEU A 76 -2.94 -14.26 -0.55
C LEU A 76 -2.17 -12.95 -0.37
N ASP A 77 -2.83 -11.88 0.06
CA ASP A 77 -2.17 -10.58 0.17
C ASP A 77 -1.29 -10.50 1.42
N VAL A 78 -1.85 -10.53 2.64
CA VAL A 78 -1.04 -10.34 3.86
C VAL A 78 0.01 -11.42 4.06
N LEU A 79 -0.38 -12.70 4.04
CA LEU A 79 0.53 -13.76 4.45
C LEU A 79 1.51 -14.15 3.32
N VAL A 80 1.01 -14.28 2.09
CA VAL A 80 1.82 -14.75 0.96
C VAL A 80 2.53 -13.57 0.28
N CYS A 81 1.82 -12.69 -0.41
CA CYS A 81 2.44 -11.64 -1.22
C CYS A 81 3.24 -10.65 -0.36
N ASN A 82 2.61 -10.08 0.67
CA ASN A 82 3.21 -9.08 1.54
C ASN A 82 4.31 -9.72 2.39
N GLY A 83 4.02 -10.86 3.02
CA GLY A 83 4.98 -11.62 3.83
C GLY A 83 6.24 -12.02 3.05
N LEU A 84 6.09 -12.59 1.85
CA LEU A 84 7.22 -12.96 0.99
C LEU A 84 7.96 -11.72 0.48
N GLY A 85 7.24 -10.67 0.09
CA GLY A 85 7.84 -9.40 -0.33
C GLY A 85 8.73 -8.82 0.78
N ILE A 86 8.21 -8.75 2.01
CA ILE A 86 8.95 -8.28 3.18
C ILE A 86 10.21 -9.13 3.40
N TRP A 87 10.08 -10.46 3.41
CA TRP A 87 11.21 -11.35 3.61
C TRP A 87 12.29 -11.16 2.53
N CYS A 88 11.90 -11.14 1.25
CA CYS A 88 12.79 -10.90 0.13
C CYS A 88 13.51 -9.54 0.24
N GLY A 89 12.77 -8.47 0.53
CA GLY A 89 13.34 -7.13 0.63
C GLY A 89 14.33 -6.99 1.79
N LEU A 90 14.02 -7.58 2.94
CA LEU A 90 14.96 -7.62 4.08
C LEU A 90 16.19 -8.49 3.77
N LYS A 91 16.01 -9.59 3.03
CA LYS A 91 17.14 -10.41 2.58
C LYS A 91 18.03 -9.70 1.57
N ILE A 92 17.46 -8.89 0.69
CA ILE A 92 18.24 -8.01 -0.20
C ILE A 92 19.07 -7.03 0.65
N CYS A 93 18.48 -6.42 1.69
CA CYS A 93 19.23 -5.53 2.59
C CYS A 93 20.39 -6.23 3.29
N ASP A 94 20.19 -7.46 3.75
CA ASP A 94 21.19 -8.32 4.40
C ASP A 94 22.35 -8.64 3.44
N VAL A 95 22.04 -9.13 2.24
CA VAL A 95 23.03 -9.50 1.20
C VAL A 95 23.83 -8.30 0.71
N LEU A 96 23.22 -7.12 0.61
CA LEU A 96 23.88 -5.90 0.17
C LEU A 96 24.54 -5.10 1.31
N GLU A 97 24.58 -5.67 2.53
CA GLU A 97 25.11 -5.03 3.74
C GLU A 97 24.56 -3.59 3.94
N MET A 98 23.27 -3.41 3.63
CA MET A 98 22.62 -2.12 3.74
C MET A 98 22.53 -1.70 5.21
N ARG A 99 22.73 -0.41 5.46
CA ARG A 99 22.61 0.17 6.81
C ARG A 99 21.30 -0.22 7.48
N GLU A 100 21.37 -0.82 8.65
CA GLU A 100 20.21 -1.11 9.49
C GLU A 100 19.57 0.17 10.05
N TYR A 101 18.24 0.19 10.07
CA TYR A 101 17.46 1.26 10.70
C TYR A 101 16.90 0.80 12.03
N LYS A 102 17.34 1.45 13.09
CA LYS A 102 16.86 1.25 14.46
C LYS A 102 15.85 2.35 14.76
N TRP A 103 14.62 2.13 14.32
CA TRP A 103 13.50 3.08 14.50
C TRP A 103 13.13 3.31 15.97
N ALA A 104 13.43 2.34 16.84
CA ALA A 104 13.34 2.50 18.28
C ALA A 104 14.64 3.13 18.82
N SER A 105 14.51 4.19 19.61
CA SER A 105 15.58 4.65 20.50
C SER A 105 15.67 3.64 21.67
N ILE A 106 16.36 2.52 21.47
CA ILE A 106 16.53 1.51 22.52
C ILE A 106 17.56 2.04 23.52
N LYS A 107 17.08 2.64 24.60
CA LYS A 107 17.71 2.41 25.91
C LYS A 107 17.37 0.98 26.31
N ASP A 108 18.40 0.25 26.71
CA ASP A 108 18.44 -1.20 26.89
C ASP A 108 17.25 -1.82 27.62
N ILE A 109 16.68 -2.90 27.07
CA ILE A 109 15.74 -3.77 27.78
C ILE A 109 16.43 -5.10 28.05
N HIS A 110 16.80 -5.35 29.30
CA HIS A 110 17.58 -6.52 29.73
C HIS A 110 16.75 -7.74 30.17
N SER A 111 15.40 -7.68 30.18
CA SER A 111 14.53 -8.72 30.76
C SER A 111 13.86 -9.65 29.74
N THR A 112 13.75 -10.94 30.06
CA THR A 112 13.10 -12.02 29.27
C THR A 112 11.60 -11.80 29.07
N THR A 113 10.89 -11.31 30.09
CA THR A 113 9.47 -10.89 29.98
C THR A 113 9.34 -9.66 29.09
N GLY A 114 10.35 -8.78 29.11
CA GLY A 114 10.46 -7.66 28.17
C GLY A 114 10.63 -8.12 26.73
N LYS A 115 11.35 -9.22 26.47
CA LYS A 115 11.51 -9.79 25.12
C LYS A 115 10.21 -10.38 24.56
N ILE A 116 9.44 -11.12 25.36
CA ILE A 116 8.15 -11.69 24.94
C ILE A 116 7.09 -10.59 24.75
N LYS A 117 7.02 -9.64 25.69
CA LYS A 117 6.15 -8.47 25.56
C LYS A 117 6.52 -7.63 24.33
N ARG A 118 7.82 -7.49 24.02
CA ARG A 118 8.30 -6.82 22.81
C ARG A 118 7.98 -7.61 21.53
N ALA A 119 8.06 -8.95 21.54
CA ALA A 119 7.67 -9.77 20.39
C ALA A 119 6.19 -9.61 20.02
N VAL A 120 5.31 -9.50 21.03
CA VAL A 120 3.88 -9.21 20.79
C VAL A 120 3.68 -7.73 20.41
N LEU A 121 4.39 -6.81 21.06
CA LEU A 121 4.36 -5.38 20.73
C LEU A 121 5.02 -5.04 19.38
N GLN A 122 5.77 -5.94 18.74
CA GLN A 122 6.34 -5.70 17.41
C GLN A 122 5.27 -5.49 16.33
N PHE A 123 4.04 -5.95 16.62
CA PHE A 123 2.85 -5.75 15.78
C PHE A 123 2.02 -4.51 16.16
N THR A 124 2.47 -3.73 17.15
CA THR A 124 1.87 -2.46 17.55
C THR A 124 2.92 -1.35 17.49
N PRO A 125 2.59 -0.12 17.08
CA PRO A 125 3.58 0.94 17.01
C PRO A 125 4.11 1.28 18.42
N GLU A 126 5.41 1.07 18.63
CA GLU A 126 6.11 1.29 19.91
C GLU A 126 6.21 2.79 20.28
N SER A 127 6.12 3.68 19.28
CA SER A 127 6.31 5.11 19.46
C SER A 127 5.41 5.94 18.53
N TRP A 128 5.13 7.18 18.92
CA TRP A 128 4.38 8.13 18.09
C TRP A 128 5.05 8.42 16.74
N THR A 129 6.37 8.26 16.62
CA THR A 129 7.06 8.40 15.32
C THR A 129 6.71 7.25 14.39
N SER A 130 6.66 6.01 14.89
CA SER A 130 6.18 4.86 14.13
C SER A 130 4.72 5.01 13.72
N VAL A 131 3.84 5.50 14.61
CA VAL A 131 2.44 5.80 14.27
C VAL A 131 2.34 6.81 13.13
N ARG A 132 3.10 7.91 13.22
CA ARG A 132 3.10 8.96 12.18
C ARG A 132 3.60 8.43 10.85
N LEU A 133 4.63 7.59 10.85
CA LEU A 133 5.13 6.95 9.64
C LEU A 133 4.06 6.06 9.00
N VAL A 134 3.38 5.22 9.81
CA VAL A 134 2.29 4.35 9.35
C VAL A 134 1.17 5.18 8.74
N LEU A 135 0.63 6.18 9.46
CA LEU A 135 -0.46 7.02 8.96
C LEU A 135 -0.10 7.76 7.67
N PHE A 136 1.14 8.28 7.60
CA PHE A 136 1.64 8.97 6.42
C PHE A 136 1.69 8.01 5.23
N TRP A 137 2.17 6.78 5.45
CA TRP A 137 2.23 5.74 4.43
C TRP A 137 0.83 5.35 3.94
N GLN A 138 -0.10 5.07 4.85
CA GLN A 138 -1.50 4.75 4.51
C GLN A 138 -2.13 5.84 3.65
N THR A 139 -1.91 7.10 4.01
CA THR A 139 -2.44 8.24 3.24
C THR A 139 -1.85 8.23 1.82
N SER A 140 -0.54 7.97 1.66
CA SER A 140 0.13 7.95 0.34
C SER A 140 -0.45 6.91 -0.60
N GLU A 141 -0.73 5.74 -0.05
CA GLU A 141 -1.28 4.63 -0.82
C GLU A 141 -2.76 4.89 -1.12
N LEU A 142 -3.54 5.34 -0.14
CA LEU A 142 -4.94 5.68 -0.31
C LEU A 142 -5.13 6.76 -1.39
N ASN A 143 -4.30 7.81 -1.39
CA ASN A 143 -4.31 8.83 -2.44
C ASN A 143 -4.12 8.24 -3.84
N THR A 144 -3.32 7.19 -3.99
CA THR A 144 -3.13 6.54 -5.30
C THR A 144 -4.45 5.98 -5.83
N PHE A 145 -5.20 5.29 -4.98
CA PHE A 145 -6.48 4.69 -5.36
C PHE A 145 -7.59 5.74 -5.52
N PHE A 146 -7.63 6.74 -4.65
CA PHE A 146 -8.61 7.82 -4.79
C PHE A 146 -8.35 8.68 -6.02
N LEU A 147 -7.11 9.06 -6.33
CA LEU A 147 -6.82 9.89 -7.50
C LEU A 147 -7.23 9.18 -8.79
N LYS A 148 -6.90 7.90 -8.95
CA LYS A 148 -7.32 7.18 -10.17
C LYS A 148 -8.83 7.06 -10.26
N HIS A 149 -9.53 6.88 -9.13
CA HIS A 149 -10.99 6.81 -9.12
C HIS A 149 -11.64 8.16 -9.41
N VAL A 150 -11.21 9.23 -8.74
CA VAL A 150 -11.69 10.60 -8.93
C VAL A 150 -11.50 11.10 -10.36
N PHE A 151 -10.41 10.70 -11.01
CA PHE A 151 -10.14 11.05 -12.41
C PHE A 151 -10.58 9.98 -13.41
N GLU A 152 -11.29 8.94 -12.97
CA GLU A 152 -11.75 7.82 -13.81
C GLU A 152 -10.64 7.20 -14.67
N LEU A 153 -9.42 7.09 -14.11
CA LEU A 153 -8.26 6.52 -14.78
C LEU A 153 -8.17 5.00 -14.51
N PRO A 154 -8.02 4.16 -15.56
CA PRO A 154 -7.77 2.75 -15.36
C PRO A 154 -6.41 2.52 -14.69
N ALA A 155 -6.24 1.39 -13.99
CA ALA A 155 -5.00 1.09 -13.27
C ALA A 155 -3.77 0.98 -14.20
N SER A 156 -3.98 0.59 -15.45
CA SER A 156 -2.93 0.52 -16.49
C SER A 156 -2.59 1.87 -17.11
N HIS A 157 -3.28 2.96 -16.74
CA HIS A 157 -3.07 4.26 -17.33
C HIS A 157 -1.64 4.77 -17.05
N PRO A 158 -0.90 5.25 -18.07
CA PRO A 158 0.49 5.67 -17.89
C PRO A 158 0.70 6.73 -16.81
N LEU A 159 -0.27 7.63 -16.58
CA LEU A 159 -0.18 8.62 -15.49
C LEU A 159 -0.17 7.98 -14.09
N VAL A 160 -0.94 6.91 -13.88
CA VAL A 160 -0.96 6.18 -12.60
C VAL A 160 0.41 5.54 -12.37
N THR A 161 0.93 4.83 -13.39
CA THR A 161 2.25 4.19 -13.35
C THR A 161 3.38 5.21 -13.17
N ALA A 162 3.40 6.29 -13.95
CA ALA A 162 4.42 7.33 -13.88
C ALA A 162 4.44 8.00 -12.51
N ARG A 163 3.26 8.26 -11.93
CA ARG A 163 3.13 8.81 -10.59
C ARG A 163 3.70 7.84 -9.54
N LEU A 164 3.35 6.54 -9.60
CA LEU A 164 3.89 5.53 -8.68
C LEU A 164 5.41 5.48 -8.73
N ILE A 165 6.00 5.52 -9.93
CA ILE A 165 7.46 5.57 -10.10
C ILE A 165 8.03 6.85 -9.48
N LEU A 166 7.43 8.02 -9.74
CA LEU A 166 7.88 9.29 -9.19
C LEU A 166 7.84 9.31 -7.66
N ILE A 167 6.74 8.86 -7.05
CA ILE A 167 6.61 8.73 -5.60
C ILE A 167 7.62 7.73 -5.05
N GLY A 168 7.84 6.61 -5.73
CA GLY A 168 8.88 5.62 -5.39
C GLY A 168 10.28 6.24 -5.32
N VAL A 169 10.63 7.09 -6.28
CA VAL A 169 11.92 7.81 -6.28
C VAL A 169 12.00 8.83 -5.14
N ILE A 170 10.93 9.56 -4.87
CA ILE A 170 10.89 10.60 -3.82
C ILE A 170 10.90 10.00 -2.41
N VAL A 171 10.24 8.86 -2.20
CA VAL A 171 10.09 8.26 -0.86
C VAL A 171 11.42 7.73 -0.33
N ALA A 172 12.33 7.25 -1.18
CA ALA A 172 13.61 6.70 -0.76
C ALA A 172 14.49 7.69 0.05
N PRO A 173 14.83 8.89 -0.47
CA PRO A 173 15.54 9.90 0.31
C PRO A 173 14.68 10.47 1.44
N SER A 174 13.35 10.52 1.29
CA SER A 174 12.44 11.02 2.32
C SER A 174 12.44 10.16 3.58
N VAL A 175 12.34 8.83 3.43
CA VAL A 175 12.43 7.88 4.55
C VAL A 175 13.78 7.98 5.26
N ARG A 176 14.88 8.13 4.50
CA ARG A 176 16.22 8.33 5.09
C ARG A 176 16.31 9.62 5.90
N GLN A 177 15.75 10.72 5.39
CA GLN A 177 15.72 12.01 6.08
C GLN A 177 14.83 11.97 7.32
N TYR A 178 13.67 11.32 7.24
CA TYR A 178 12.79 11.12 8.38
C TYR A 178 13.45 10.26 9.45
N TYR A 179 14.11 9.17 9.06
CA TYR A 179 14.89 8.35 9.98
C TYR A 179 15.93 9.19 10.75
N SER A 180 16.78 9.95 10.04
CA SER A 180 17.73 10.88 10.68
C SER A 180 17.05 11.83 11.66
N TYR A 181 15.95 12.46 11.25
CA TYR A 181 15.22 13.40 12.11
C TYR A 181 14.68 12.75 13.39
N THR A 182 14.22 11.49 13.31
CA THR A 182 13.66 10.77 14.46
C THR A 182 14.70 10.13 15.37
N THR A 183 15.86 9.74 14.85
CA THR A 183 16.87 8.98 15.61
C THR A 183 18.11 9.79 16.00
N ASP A 184 18.47 10.83 15.25
CA ASP A 184 19.65 11.65 15.51
C ASP A 184 19.27 12.89 16.32
N THR A 185 19.74 12.96 17.57
CA THR A 185 19.46 14.08 18.49
C THR A 185 20.03 15.42 18.03
N THR A 186 21.02 15.41 17.13
CA THR A 186 21.62 16.62 16.54
C THR A 186 20.76 17.17 15.40
N CYS A 187 19.92 16.33 14.78
CA CYS A 187 19.02 16.70 13.72
C CYS A 187 17.76 17.39 14.29
N LYS A 188 17.66 18.71 14.14
CA LYS A 188 16.51 19.49 14.66
C LYS A 188 15.41 19.74 13.64
N ARG A 189 15.64 19.45 12.36
CA ARG A 189 14.72 19.78 11.26
C ARG A 189 14.56 18.60 10.31
N VAL A 190 13.34 18.45 9.79
CA VAL A 190 13.03 17.48 8.74
C VAL A 190 13.70 17.93 7.43
N GLY A 191 14.29 16.98 6.70
CA GLY A 191 14.96 17.27 5.43
C GLY A 191 14.01 17.70 4.31
N THR A 192 14.55 18.37 3.30
CA THR A 192 13.77 18.97 2.20
C THR A 192 12.96 17.96 1.40
N GLN A 193 13.49 16.76 1.13
CA GLN A 193 12.77 15.75 0.34
C GLN A 193 11.56 15.22 1.12
N CYS A 194 11.74 14.98 2.42
CA CYS A 194 10.62 14.60 3.28
C CYS A 194 9.54 15.69 3.37
N TRP A 195 9.93 16.97 3.34
CA TRP A 195 8.98 18.09 3.24
C TRP A 195 8.24 18.11 1.90
N VAL A 196 8.97 17.98 0.78
CA VAL A 196 8.38 17.93 -0.56
C VAL A 196 7.39 16.77 -0.67
N TYR A 197 7.76 15.59 -0.19
CA TYR A 197 6.86 14.44 -0.15
C TYR A 197 5.60 14.73 0.69
N GLY A 198 5.76 15.37 1.86
CA GLY A 198 4.65 15.87 2.67
C GLY A 198 3.71 16.82 1.93
N CYS A 199 4.26 17.77 1.18
CA CYS A 199 3.47 18.72 0.39
C CYS A 199 2.71 18.04 -0.75
N ILE A 200 3.35 17.10 -1.45
CA ILE A 200 2.70 16.30 -2.51
C ILE A 200 1.52 15.53 -1.91
N MET A 201 1.78 14.82 -0.82
CA MET A 201 0.80 14.04 -0.08
C MET A 201 -0.43 14.84 0.35
N VAL A 202 -0.22 15.99 0.98
CA VAL A 202 -1.31 16.86 1.41
C VAL A 202 -2.08 17.41 0.20
N SER A 203 -1.38 17.83 -0.85
CA SER A 203 -2.01 18.38 -2.05
C SER A 203 -2.90 17.35 -2.74
N GLU A 204 -2.43 16.11 -2.85
CA GLU A 204 -3.20 15.01 -3.43
C GLU A 204 -4.42 14.66 -2.59
N ALA A 205 -4.28 14.62 -1.26
CA ALA A 205 -5.42 14.37 -0.37
C ALA A 205 -6.49 15.47 -0.52
N LEU A 206 -6.07 16.73 -0.64
CA LEU A 206 -6.97 17.85 -0.90
C LEU A 206 -7.65 17.76 -2.26
N ILE A 207 -6.95 17.30 -3.30
CA ILE A 207 -7.54 17.03 -4.63
C ILE A 207 -8.60 15.94 -4.50
N CYS A 208 -8.30 14.83 -3.82
CA CYS A 208 -9.24 13.74 -3.59
C CYS A 208 -10.48 14.21 -2.83
N ILE A 209 -10.34 15.03 -1.79
CA ILE A 209 -11.47 15.56 -1.01
C ILE A 209 -12.29 16.54 -1.85
N LYS A 210 -11.63 17.44 -2.60
CA LYS A 210 -12.31 18.48 -3.39
C LYS A 210 -13.09 17.89 -4.56
N HIS A 211 -12.50 16.93 -5.26
CA HIS A 211 -13.08 16.35 -6.48
C HIS A 211 -13.84 15.04 -6.22
N GLY A 212 -13.66 14.41 -5.07
CA GLY A 212 -14.39 13.21 -4.64
C GLY A 212 -15.66 13.49 -3.83
N GLN A 213 -16.18 14.72 -3.83
CA GLN A 213 -17.37 15.07 -3.03
C GLN A 213 -18.60 14.23 -3.38
N GLU A 214 -18.81 13.91 -4.66
CA GLU A 214 -19.91 13.04 -5.10
C GLU A 214 -19.74 11.61 -4.56
N LEU A 215 -18.50 11.09 -4.56
CA LEU A 215 -18.19 9.78 -4.00
C LEU A 215 -18.42 9.73 -2.49
N LEU A 216 -17.97 10.76 -1.77
CA LEU A 216 -18.08 10.85 -0.31
C LEU A 216 -19.51 11.10 0.17
N SER A 217 -20.34 11.72 -0.68
CA SER A 217 -21.77 12.00 -0.39
C SER A 217 -22.71 10.90 -0.87
N ALA A 218 -22.22 9.97 -1.72
CA ALA A 218 -23.01 8.84 -2.18
C ALA A 218 -23.43 7.95 -0.99
N PRO A 219 -24.73 7.73 -0.76
CA PRO A 219 -25.17 6.74 0.22
C PRO A 219 -24.70 5.34 -0.22
N ARG A 220 -24.51 4.44 0.75
CA ARG A 220 -23.95 3.07 0.68
C ARG A 220 -24.58 2.11 -0.38
N ARG A 221 -25.45 2.59 -1.26
CA ARG A 221 -26.23 1.82 -2.25
C ARG A 221 -26.14 2.33 -3.70
N TYR A 222 -25.43 3.40 -4.03
CA TYR A 222 -25.36 3.86 -5.42
C TYR A 222 -24.15 3.26 -6.14
N TYR A 223 -24.28 2.01 -6.61
CA TYR A 223 -23.56 1.56 -7.78
C TYR A 223 -24.42 1.90 -9.00
N PRO A 224 -24.14 2.98 -9.74
CA PRO A 224 -24.71 3.08 -11.08
C PRO A 224 -24.02 2.00 -11.92
N GLU A 225 -24.81 1.06 -12.45
CA GLU A 225 -24.37 0.00 -13.38
C GLU A 225 -23.51 0.53 -14.55
N SER A 226 -23.55 1.83 -14.82
CA SER A 226 -22.77 2.50 -15.87
C SER A 226 -21.25 2.56 -15.64
N LEU A 227 -20.74 2.42 -14.41
CA LEU A 227 -19.29 2.46 -14.14
C LEU A 227 -18.65 1.06 -14.21
N ALA A 228 -19.35 0.00 -13.82
CA ALA A 228 -18.88 -1.38 -13.97
C ALA A 228 -18.73 -1.80 -15.45
N SER A 229 -19.53 -1.22 -16.34
CA SER A 229 -19.50 -1.52 -17.77
C SER A 229 -18.40 -0.82 -18.58
N ARG A 230 -17.65 0.14 -18.01
CA ARG A 230 -16.68 0.96 -18.77
C ARG A 230 -15.23 0.54 -18.65
N ASP A 231 -14.88 -0.28 -17.65
CA ASP A 231 -13.60 -1.00 -17.63
C ASP A 231 -13.59 -2.21 -18.60
N ILE A 232 -14.67 -2.41 -19.34
CA ILE A 232 -14.83 -3.47 -20.34
C ILE A 232 -15.08 -2.83 -21.71
N SER A 233 -14.04 -2.23 -22.29
CA SER A 233 -13.99 -2.05 -23.74
C SER A 233 -12.80 -2.82 -24.28
N PRO A 234 -13.00 -4.01 -24.87
CA PRO A 234 -11.98 -4.58 -25.73
C PRO A 234 -11.76 -3.57 -26.86
N VAL A 235 -10.50 -3.17 -27.07
CA VAL A 235 -10.06 -2.51 -28.28
C VAL A 235 -10.60 -3.33 -29.46
N LYS A 236 -11.65 -2.83 -30.13
CA LYS A 236 -12.13 -3.40 -31.39
C LYS A 236 -11.02 -3.18 -32.42
N THR A 237 -10.16 -4.17 -32.59
CA THR A 237 -9.34 -4.30 -33.79
C THR A 237 -10.31 -4.46 -34.96
N ASN A 238 -10.50 -3.39 -35.73
CA ASN A 238 -11.20 -3.41 -37.00
C ASN A 238 -10.38 -4.25 -38.00
N ALA A 239 -10.55 -5.57 -37.96
CA ALA A 239 -10.28 -6.41 -39.11
C ALA A 239 -11.37 -6.14 -40.15
N LYS A 240 -11.18 -5.09 -40.95
CA LYS A 240 -11.97 -4.91 -42.17
C LYS A 240 -11.51 -5.97 -43.16
N ASN A 241 -12.38 -6.95 -43.37
CA ASN A 241 -12.42 -7.75 -44.58
C ASN A 241 -12.29 -6.84 -45.81
N LYS A 242 -11.26 -7.07 -46.61
CA LYS A 242 -11.25 -6.73 -48.03
C LYS A 242 -11.05 -8.02 -48.79
N ILE A 243 -12.12 -8.39 -49.50
CA ILE A 243 -12.08 -9.20 -50.72
C ILE A 243 -11.16 -8.48 -51.73
#